data_AF-A0A959E3S7-F1
#
_entry.id   AF-A0A959E3S7-F1
#
_cell.length_a   1.000
_cell.length_b   1.000
_cell.length_c   1.000
_cell.angle_alpha   90.00
_cell.angle_beta   90.00
_cell.angle_gamma   90.00
#
_symmetry.space_group_name_H-M   'P 1'
#
loop_
_entity.id
_entity.type
_entity.pdbx_description
1 polymer ?
#
loop_
_entity_poly.entity_id
_entity_poly.type
_entity_poly.pdbx_seq_one_letter_code
_entity_poly.pdbx_strand_id
1 'polypeptide(L)'
;MDNKSQLEEAIFAAIEAGKKITVKWDCGGDEAIIKVLVDGAELTYNNAFAMELDMYLVNYLNLPDAGEFSMTGNGEIVEENEELYIVYESILKGVEDYETGRWKELNEKDDVYSGKKKLFQ
;
A
#
# COMPACT_ATOMS: atom_id res chain seq x y z
N MET A 1 3.43 -0.31 28.95
CA MET A 1 2.89 0.76 28.09
C MET A 1 3.39 0.41 26.71
N ASP A 2 2.53 -0.17 25.90
CA ASP A 2 2.83 -0.39 24.50
C ASP A 2 2.96 1.00 23.86
N ASN A 3 4.16 1.34 23.38
CA ASN A 3 4.37 2.58 22.64
C ASN A 3 3.79 2.36 21.24
N LYS A 4 2.51 2.63 21.07
CA LYS A 4 1.90 2.72 19.74
C LYS A 4 2.62 3.82 18.95
N SER A 5 2.85 3.59 17.67
CA SER A 5 3.45 4.62 16.81
C SER A 5 2.45 5.76 16.60
N GLN A 6 2.93 7.00 16.37
CA GLN A 6 2.04 8.14 16.08
C GLN A 6 1.16 7.88 14.85
N LEU A 7 1.69 7.14 13.87
CA LEU A 7 0.96 6.69 12.69
C LEU A 7 -0.17 5.71 13.05
N GLU A 8 0.10 4.73 13.91
CA GLU A 8 -0.90 3.78 14.39
C GLU A 8 -2.05 4.50 15.11
N GLU A 9 -1.74 5.41 16.02
CA GLU A 9 -2.74 6.22 16.73
C GLU A 9 -3.56 7.07 15.76
N ALA A 10 -2.94 7.68 14.75
CA ALA A 10 -3.63 8.48 13.74
C ALA A 10 -4.59 7.64 12.89
N ILE A 11 -4.22 6.40 12.53
CA ILE A 11 -5.09 5.49 11.79
C ILE A 11 -6.30 5.09 12.64
N PHE A 12 -6.09 4.69 13.90
CA PHE A 12 -7.19 4.38 14.82
C PHE A 12 -8.14 5.56 14.98
N ALA A 13 -7.62 6.75 15.29
CA ALA A 13 -8.45 7.94 15.48
C ALA A 13 -9.28 8.29 14.24
N ALA A 14 -8.74 8.10 13.04
CA ALA A 14 -9.48 8.30 11.80
C ALA A 14 -10.62 7.28 11.65
N ILE A 15 -10.34 5.98 11.88
CA ILE A 15 -11.36 4.92 11.77
C ILE A 15 -12.46 5.11 12.83
N GLU A 16 -12.11 5.42 14.07
CA GLU A 16 -13.06 5.72 15.16
C GLU A 16 -13.94 6.94 14.83
N ALA A 17 -13.40 7.93 14.10
CA ALA A 17 -14.15 9.06 13.58
C ALA A 17 -15.04 8.72 12.37
N GLY A 18 -15.14 7.43 12.00
CA GLY A 18 -15.93 6.93 10.88
C GLY A 18 -15.30 7.20 9.51
N LYS A 19 -14.00 7.47 9.46
CA LYS A 19 -13.28 7.73 8.19
C LYS A 19 -12.88 6.43 7.52
N LYS A 20 -13.03 6.38 6.21
CA LYS A 20 -12.53 5.28 5.39
C LYS A 20 -11.15 5.61 4.84
N ILE A 21 -10.14 4.82 5.18
CA ILE A 21 -8.77 4.98 4.69
C ILE A 21 -8.51 3.93 3.63
N THR A 22 -8.21 4.38 2.41
CA THR A 22 -7.82 3.51 1.31
C THR A 22 -6.51 3.99 0.72
N VAL A 23 -5.78 3.06 0.12
CA VAL A 23 -4.51 3.32 -0.54
C VAL A 23 -4.54 2.76 -1.95
N LYS A 24 -3.78 3.39 -2.84
CA LYS A 24 -3.50 2.88 -4.19
C LYS A 24 -2.01 3.01 -4.43
N TRP A 25 -1.42 2.04 -5.12
CA TRP A 25 -0.01 2.14 -5.50
C TRP A 25 0.23 1.79 -6.95
N ASP A 26 1.34 2.34 -7.43
CA ASP A 26 1.99 2.04 -8.69
C ASP A 26 3.48 1.89 -8.34
N CYS A 27 4.08 0.77 -8.74
CA CYS A 27 5.42 0.40 -8.31
C CYS A 27 6.14 -0.47 -9.35
N GLY A 28 7.46 -0.52 -9.27
CA GLY A 28 8.31 -1.31 -10.15
C GLY A 28 8.64 -0.66 -11.51
N GLY A 29 8.27 0.61 -11.67
CA GLY A 29 8.81 1.48 -12.71
C GLY A 29 10.10 2.15 -12.21
N ASP A 30 10.03 3.46 -11.98
CA ASP A 30 11.15 4.25 -11.46
C ASP A 30 11.16 4.35 -9.92
N GLU A 31 9.98 4.27 -9.29
CA GLU A 31 9.77 4.33 -7.83
C GLU A 31 8.46 3.63 -7.44
N ALA A 32 8.34 3.24 -6.17
CA ALA A 32 7.07 2.83 -5.57
C ALA A 32 6.37 4.04 -4.93
N ILE A 33 5.14 4.33 -5.35
CA ILE A 33 4.35 5.45 -4.82
C ILE A 33 3.04 4.93 -4.25
N ILE A 34 2.70 5.35 -3.03
CA ILE A 34 1.38 5.15 -2.44
C ILE A 34 0.58 6.45 -2.38
N LYS A 35 -0.61 6.41 -2.99
CA LYS A 35 -1.65 7.44 -2.85
C LYS A 35 -2.57 7.08 -1.72
N VAL A 36 -2.69 7.96 -0.73
CA VAL A 36 -3.59 7.79 0.42
C VAL A 36 -4.88 8.56 0.17
N LEU A 37 -6.02 7.90 0.35
CA LEU A 37 -7.33 8.50 0.23
C LEU A 37 -8.11 8.34 1.52
N VAL A 38 -8.69 9.45 2.00
CA VAL A 38 -9.60 9.48 3.15
C VAL A 38 -10.99 9.86 2.65
N ASP A 39 -11.97 9.00 2.92
CA ASP A 39 -13.34 9.12 2.37
C ASP A 39 -13.36 9.28 0.84
N GLY A 40 -12.39 8.66 0.16
CA GLY A 40 -12.22 8.72 -1.30
C GLY A 40 -11.55 10.00 -1.83
N ALA A 41 -11.18 10.95 -0.97
CA ALA A 41 -10.40 12.12 -1.35
C ALA A 41 -8.91 11.85 -1.18
N GLU A 42 -8.13 12.00 -2.25
CA GLU A 42 -6.67 11.86 -2.23
C GLU A 42 -6.05 12.97 -1.36
N LEU A 43 -5.21 12.57 -0.41
CA LEU A 43 -4.41 13.49 0.37
C LEU A 43 -3.21 13.96 -0.44
N THR A 44 -2.84 15.22 -0.28
CA THR A 44 -1.67 15.79 -0.94
C THR A 44 -0.38 15.15 -0.43
N TYR A 45 0.64 15.04 -1.29
CA TYR A 45 1.95 14.44 -0.97
C TYR A 45 2.69 15.09 0.21
N ASN A 46 2.36 16.33 0.55
CA ASN A 46 2.93 17.09 1.66
C ASN A 46 2.08 16.99 2.95
N ASN A 47 1.05 16.13 2.97
CA ASN A 47 0.33 15.77 4.17
C ASN A 47 1.17 14.76 4.98
N ALA A 48 1.52 15.09 6.22
CA ALA A 48 2.38 14.27 7.06
C ALA A 48 1.86 12.84 7.27
N PHE A 49 0.54 12.69 7.49
CA PHE A 49 -0.09 11.38 7.63
C PHE A 49 0.04 10.55 6.35
N ALA A 50 -0.16 11.17 5.17
CA ALA A 50 0.00 10.48 3.89
C ALA A 50 1.44 10.03 3.66
N MET A 51 2.43 10.89 3.95
CA MET A 51 3.85 10.57 3.81
C MET A 51 4.30 9.44 4.72
N GLU A 52 3.90 9.48 5.99
CA GLU A 52 4.25 8.44 6.96
C GLU A 52 3.61 7.10 6.60
N LEU A 53 2.35 7.11 6.15
CA LEU A 53 1.66 5.90 5.74
C LEU A 53 2.25 5.30 4.46
N ASP A 54 2.60 6.14 3.49
CA ASP A 54 3.31 5.75 2.26
C ASP A 54 4.62 5.04 2.60
N MET A 55 5.52 5.72 3.33
CA MET A 55 6.79 5.14 3.77
C MET A 55 6.61 3.83 4.54
N TYR A 56 5.64 3.77 5.44
CA TYR A 56 5.37 2.56 6.21
C TYR A 56 4.93 1.41 5.30
N LEU A 57 3.96 1.62 4.41
CA LEU A 57 3.39 0.56 3.59
C LEU A 57 4.31 0.10 2.46
N VAL A 58 5.10 1.00 1.84
CA VAL A 58 6.12 0.61 0.85
C VAL A 58 7.09 -0.41 1.47
N ASN A 59 7.59 -0.10 2.66
CA ASN A 59 8.50 -1.00 3.38
C ASN A 59 7.79 -2.25 3.90
N TYR A 60 6.62 -2.12 4.50
CA TYR A 60 5.92 -3.23 5.16
C TYR A 60 5.36 -4.26 4.17
N LEU A 61 4.84 -3.80 3.02
CA LEU A 61 4.36 -4.68 1.97
C LEU A 61 5.48 -5.18 1.05
N ASN A 62 6.72 -4.70 1.25
CA ASN A 62 7.86 -4.91 0.36
C ASN A 62 7.50 -4.57 -1.10
N LEU A 63 6.90 -3.41 -1.32
CA LEU A 63 6.58 -2.98 -2.69
C LEU A 63 7.89 -2.77 -3.46
N PRO A 64 7.99 -3.26 -4.70
CA PRO A 64 9.19 -3.11 -5.51
C PRO A 64 9.37 -1.65 -5.92
N ASP A 65 10.52 -1.04 -5.60
CA ASP A 65 10.77 0.37 -5.90
C ASP A 65 11.00 0.60 -7.41
N ALA A 66 12.03 -0.05 -7.96
CA ALA A 66 12.33 -0.06 -9.39
C ALA A 66 12.89 -1.43 -9.79
N GLY A 67 12.56 -1.94 -10.98
CA GLY A 67 13.15 -3.19 -11.44
C GLY A 67 12.47 -3.84 -12.64
N GLU A 68 12.58 -5.16 -12.68
CA GLU A 68 12.21 -6.02 -13.82
C GLU A 68 10.71 -6.31 -13.87
N PHE A 69 9.87 -5.66 -13.09
CA PHE A 69 8.42 -5.82 -13.17
C PHE A 69 7.66 -4.64 -12.59
N SER A 70 6.45 -4.39 -13.09
CA SER A 70 5.58 -3.29 -12.68
C SER A 70 4.27 -3.83 -12.17
N MET A 71 3.75 -3.20 -11.12
CA MET A 71 2.56 -3.63 -10.41
C MET A 71 1.74 -2.42 -9.98
N THR A 72 0.42 -2.56 -10.06
CA THR A 72 -0.52 -1.60 -9.46
C THR A 72 -1.38 -2.32 -8.46
N GLY A 73 -1.78 -1.65 -7.39
CA GLY A 73 -2.72 -2.25 -6.45
C GLY A 73 -3.48 -1.23 -5.62
N ASN A 74 -4.33 -1.76 -4.77
CA ASN A 74 -5.18 -0.99 -3.89
C ASN A 74 -5.41 -1.73 -2.57
N GLY A 75 -5.64 -0.97 -1.51
CA GLY A 75 -5.92 -1.53 -0.19
C GLY A 75 -6.86 -0.67 0.63
N GLU A 76 -7.51 -1.30 1.59
CA GLU A 76 -8.35 -0.67 2.59
C GLU A 76 -7.81 -1.03 3.97
N ILE A 77 -7.65 -0.01 4.82
CA ILE A 77 -7.27 -0.23 6.21
C ILE A 77 -8.55 -0.38 7.03
N VAL A 78 -8.64 -1.47 7.78
CA VAL A 78 -9.78 -1.83 8.60
C VAL A 78 -9.34 -2.12 10.03
N GLU A 79 -10.23 -1.87 10.97
CA GLU A 79 -10.07 -2.28 12.37
C GLU A 79 -10.88 -3.54 12.64
N GLU A 80 -10.25 -4.54 13.27
CA GLU A 80 -10.91 -5.74 13.76
C GLU A 80 -10.34 -6.14 15.11
N ASN A 81 -11.20 -6.23 16.14
CA ASN A 81 -10.81 -6.59 17.51
C ASN A 81 -9.65 -5.73 18.06
N GLU A 82 -9.73 -4.40 17.93
CA GLU A 82 -8.71 -3.44 18.37
C GLU A 82 -7.34 -3.59 17.68
N GLU A 83 -7.30 -4.28 16.53
CA GLU A 83 -6.12 -4.44 15.70
C GLU A 83 -6.36 -3.87 14.30
N LEU A 84 -5.33 -3.26 13.73
CA LEU A 84 -5.38 -2.71 12.38
C LEU A 84 -4.93 -3.75 11.35
N TYR A 85 -5.67 -3.83 10.25
CA TYR A 85 -5.36 -4.67 9.13
C TYR A 85 -5.40 -3.86 7.84
N ILE A 86 -4.55 -4.22 6.88
CA ILE A 86 -4.73 -3.82 5.49
C ILE A 86 -5.27 -5.02 4.71
N VAL A 87 -6.40 -4.82 4.01
CA VAL A 87 -6.98 -5.75 3.04
C VAL A 87 -6.69 -5.22 1.65
N TYR A 88 -6.00 -5.97 0.82
CA TYR A 88 -5.35 -5.41 -0.36
C TYR A 88 -5.25 -6.39 -1.54
N GLU A 89 -5.15 -5.83 -2.74
CA GLU A 89 -5.03 -6.58 -3.99
C GLU A 89 -4.07 -5.88 -4.96
N SER A 90 -3.25 -6.68 -5.63
CA SER A 90 -2.31 -6.24 -6.66
C SER A 90 -2.53 -6.92 -8.00
N ILE A 91 -2.19 -6.20 -9.06
CA ILE A 91 -2.17 -6.66 -10.44
C ILE A 91 -0.75 -6.45 -10.98
N LEU A 92 -0.10 -7.54 -11.38
CA LEU A 92 1.17 -7.52 -12.09
C LEU A 92 0.92 -7.05 -13.53
N LYS A 93 1.42 -5.85 -13.87
CA LYS A 93 1.22 -5.24 -15.19
C LYS A 93 2.12 -5.88 -16.24
N GLY A 94 3.37 -6.12 -15.88
CA GLY A 94 4.31 -6.78 -16.76
C GLY A 94 5.65 -7.00 -16.09
N VAL A 95 6.49 -7.73 -16.80
CA VAL A 95 7.84 -8.10 -16.38
C VAL A 95 8.80 -7.91 -17.55
N GLU A 96 10.06 -7.60 -17.27
CA GLU A 96 11.15 -7.70 -18.21
C GLU A 96 11.49 -9.17 -18.43
N ASP A 97 11.51 -9.58 -19.70
CA ASP A 97 11.93 -10.90 -20.11
C ASP A 97 13.46 -10.98 -20.03
N TYR A 98 13.99 -11.77 -19.10
CA TYR A 98 15.43 -11.92 -18.87
C TYR A 98 16.24 -12.40 -20.09
N GLU A 99 15.62 -13.15 -21.02
CA GLU A 99 16.33 -13.66 -22.20
C GLU A 99 16.44 -12.60 -23.29
N THR A 100 15.44 -11.73 -23.40
CA THR A 100 15.31 -10.77 -24.51
C THR A 100 15.48 -9.30 -24.11
N GLY A 101 15.45 -9.00 -22.80
CA GLY A 101 15.40 -7.63 -22.25
C GLY A 101 14.13 -6.86 -22.65
N ARG A 102 13.07 -7.57 -23.06
CA ARG A 102 11.84 -6.94 -23.55
C ARG A 102 10.75 -6.99 -22.49
N TRP A 103 9.95 -5.94 -22.45
CA TRP A 103 8.77 -5.91 -21.62
C TRP A 103 7.71 -6.90 -22.10
N LYS A 104 7.18 -7.69 -21.17
CA LYS A 104 6.05 -8.60 -21.36
C LYS A 104 4.89 -8.16 -20.48
N GLU A 105 3.79 -7.79 -21.10
CA GLU A 105 2.54 -7.52 -20.37
C GLU A 105 1.90 -8.82 -19.88
N LEU A 106 1.41 -8.80 -18.63
CA LEU A 106 0.71 -9.94 -18.02
C LEU A 106 -0.72 -9.54 -17.65
N ASN A 107 -0.89 -8.44 -16.92
CA ASN A 107 -2.20 -7.98 -16.39
C ASN A 107 -2.92 -9.05 -15.56
N GLU A 108 -2.17 -9.75 -14.73
CA GLU A 108 -2.67 -10.84 -13.90
C GLU A 108 -2.71 -10.43 -12.43
N LYS A 109 -3.67 -10.99 -11.69
CA LYS A 109 -3.71 -10.84 -10.24
C LYS A 109 -2.46 -11.47 -9.64
N ASP A 110 -1.84 -10.77 -8.70
CA ASP A 110 -0.72 -11.29 -7.95
C ASP A 110 -1.16 -11.69 -6.53
N ASP A 111 -1.27 -12.99 -6.28
CA ASP A 111 -1.67 -13.53 -4.98
C ASP A 111 -0.61 -13.34 -3.89
N VAL A 112 0.68 -13.15 -4.25
CA VAL A 112 1.74 -12.85 -3.28
C VAL A 112 1.59 -11.44 -2.74
N TYR A 113 1.18 -10.51 -3.59
CA TYR A 113 0.91 -9.11 -3.24
C TYR A 113 -0.58 -8.82 -3.07
N SER A 114 -1.36 -9.83 -2.63
CA SER A 114 -2.77 -9.67 -2.27
C SER A 114 -3.08 -10.39 -0.96
N GLY A 115 -4.09 -9.92 -0.23
CA GLY A 115 -4.60 -10.59 0.96
C GLY A 115 -4.92 -9.64 2.09
N LYS A 116 -4.75 -10.13 3.32
CA LYS A 116 -4.99 -9.37 4.54
C LYS A 116 -3.79 -9.51 5.47
N LYS A 117 -3.23 -8.39 5.92
CA LYS A 117 -2.07 -8.35 6.84
C LYS A 117 -2.35 -7.44 8.02
N LYS A 118 -1.91 -7.88 9.21
CA LYS A 118 -1.99 -7.09 10.45
C LYS A 118 -0.89 -6.01 10.43
N LEU A 119 -1.27 -4.75 10.62
CA LEU A 119 -0.34 -3.64 10.72
C LEU A 119 0.27 -3.57 12.13
N PHE A 120 1.44 -2.94 12.24
CA PHE A 120 2.15 -2.66 13.52
C PHE A 120 2.39 -3.90 14.40
N GLN A 121 3.00 -4.94 13.84
CA GLN A 121 3.48 -6.12 14.58
C GLN A 121 4.85 -5.90 15.24
#